data_AF-A0A328UEG3-F1
#
_entry.id   AF-A0A328UEG3-F1
#
_cell.length_a   1.000
_cell.length_b   1.000
_cell.length_c   1.000
_cell.angle_alpha   90.00
_cell.angle_beta   90.00
_cell.angle_gamma   90.00
#
_symmetry.space_group_name_H-M   'P 1'
#
loop_
_entity.id
_entity.type
_entity.pdbx_description
1 polymer ?
#
loop_
_entity_poly.entity_id
_entity_poly.type
_entity_poly.pdbx_seq_one_letter_code
_entity_poly.pdbx_strand_id
1 'polypeptide(L)'
;MIDLAYRSGEISVIQAHTVCENDEFEYEFGLDPKLIHRPAKSERGAPVFFYAVFKTKDGGYGFEVMSVEDIRSHAAKYSQSYNSAYSPWKTNFEEMAKKTVLKKALKYAPLKSDFVRQVSADETIKTELSDDMFSVPAETIEVEGVEVDTETGEVTEADND
;
A
#
# COMPACT_ATOMS: atom_id res chain seq x y z
N MET A 1 0.70 -9.23 6.76
CA MET A 1 1.49 -7.98 6.77
C MET A 1 1.70 -7.47 8.20
N ILE A 2 0.64 -7.30 8.99
CA ILE A 2 0.73 -6.84 10.39
C ILE A 2 1.49 -7.84 11.29
N ASP A 3 1.14 -9.13 11.27
CA ASP A 3 1.85 -10.16 12.04
C ASP A 3 3.35 -10.28 11.70
N LEU A 4 3.71 -9.90 10.48
CA LEU A 4 5.08 -9.99 9.99
C LEU A 4 5.93 -8.80 10.48
N ALA A 5 5.34 -7.60 10.52
CA ALA A 5 5.96 -6.42 11.14
C ALA A 5 6.23 -6.64 12.64
N TYR A 6 5.31 -7.29 13.36
CA TYR A 6 5.51 -7.64 14.77
C TYR A 6 6.58 -8.72 15.00
N ARG A 7 6.80 -9.66 14.06
CA ARG A 7 7.86 -10.67 14.15
C ARG A 7 9.27 -10.11 14.02
N SER A 8 9.45 -8.95 13.38
CA SER A 8 10.76 -8.27 13.32
C SER A 8 11.32 -7.94 14.71
N GLY A 9 10.43 -7.86 15.72
CA GLY A 9 10.81 -7.59 17.10
C GLY A 9 11.12 -6.13 17.39
N GLU A 10 11.18 -5.26 16.37
CA GLU A 10 11.60 -3.86 16.50
C GLU A 10 10.42 -2.88 16.54
N ILE A 11 9.29 -3.21 15.91
CA ILE A 11 8.07 -2.40 15.96
C ILE A 11 7.22 -2.77 17.19
N SER A 12 6.84 -1.74 17.96
CA SER A 12 5.97 -1.83 19.13
C SER A 12 4.52 -1.50 18.81
N VAL A 13 4.29 -0.51 17.93
CA VAL A 13 2.96 -0.05 17.53
C VAL A 13 2.97 0.13 16.02
N ILE A 14 1.93 -0.37 15.37
CA ILE A 14 1.64 -0.10 13.97
C ILE A 14 0.13 0.05 13.81
N GLN A 15 -0.29 1.18 13.26
CA GLN A 15 -1.71 1.50 13.11
C GLN A 15 -1.95 2.28 11.83
N ALA A 16 -3.13 2.11 11.24
CA ALA A 16 -3.61 2.91 10.12
C ALA A 16 -5.05 3.32 10.38
N HIS A 17 -5.36 4.59 10.12
CA HIS A 17 -6.65 5.18 10.44
C HIS A 17 -7.17 6.08 9.32
N THR A 18 -8.49 6.19 9.26
CA THR A 18 -9.22 7.10 8.38
C THR A 18 -9.58 8.36 9.17
N VAL A 19 -9.28 9.52 8.59
CA VAL A 19 -9.70 10.85 9.05
C VAL A 19 -10.87 11.29 8.17
N CYS A 20 -11.94 11.73 8.81
CA CYS A 20 -13.14 12.23 8.16
C CYS A 20 -13.27 13.75 8.31
N GLU A 21 -14.11 14.38 7.49
CA GLU A 21 -14.30 15.84 7.39
C GLU A 21 -14.46 16.54 8.75
N ASN A 22 -15.19 15.91 9.68
CA ASN A 22 -15.52 16.51 10.97
C ASN A 22 -14.58 16.09 12.11
N ASP A 23 -13.52 15.31 11.82
CA ASP A 23 -12.52 14.97 12.82
C ASP A 23 -11.55 16.14 13.05
N GLU A 24 -11.06 16.32 14.28
CA GLU A 24 -9.96 17.24 14.51
C GLU A 24 -8.66 16.54 14.11
N PHE A 25 -8.03 17.04 13.05
CA PHE A 25 -6.81 16.46 12.50
C PHE A 25 -5.77 17.53 12.21
N GLU A 26 -4.57 17.34 12.77
CA GLU A 26 -3.41 18.21 12.60
C GLU A 26 -2.19 17.34 12.34
N TYR A 27 -1.42 17.66 11.31
CA TYR A 27 -0.15 17.00 11.05
C TYR A 27 0.89 18.00 10.52
N GLU A 28 2.14 17.79 10.90
CA GLU A 28 3.27 18.60 10.47
C GLU A 28 4.45 17.68 10.16
N PHE A 29 5.03 17.86 8.98
CA PHE A 29 6.31 17.26 8.63
C PHE A 29 7.42 18.26 8.93
N GLY A 30 8.56 17.77 9.42
CA GLY A 30 9.68 18.62 9.79
C GLY A 30 10.67 17.87 10.65
N LEU A 31 11.56 18.62 11.30
CA LEU A 31 12.54 18.06 12.23
C LEU A 31 11.90 17.44 13.48
N ASP A 32 10.72 17.96 13.87
CA ASP A 32 9.89 17.43 14.95
C ASP A 32 8.49 17.13 14.40
N PRO A 33 8.28 15.94 13.82
CA PRO A 33 7.03 15.61 13.14
C PRO A 33 5.90 15.39 14.16
N LYS A 34 4.74 15.98 13.90
CA LYS A 34 3.58 15.94 14.80
C LYS A 34 2.37 15.37 14.08
N LEU A 35 1.61 14.52 14.76
CA LEU A 35 0.32 14.02 14.28
C LEU A 35 -0.68 13.94 15.43
N ILE A 36 -1.78 14.68 15.30
CA ILE A 36 -2.91 14.66 16.22
C ILE A 36 -4.15 14.28 15.43
N HIS A 37 -4.84 13.25 15.90
CA HIS A 37 -6.14 12.87 15.38
C HIS A 37 -7.10 12.64 16.54
N ARG A 38 -8.19 13.42 16.59
CA ARG A 38 -9.28 13.26 17.55
C ARG A 38 -10.56 13.03 16.77
N PRO A 39 -11.01 11.77 16.63
CA PRO A 39 -12.23 11.47 15.90
C PRO A 39 -13.45 12.15 16.51
N ALA A 40 -14.34 12.66 15.67
CA ALA A 40 -15.64 13.15 16.12
C ALA A 40 -16.48 11.98 16.66
N LYS A 41 -17.27 12.25 17.71
CA LYS A 41 -18.10 11.24 18.38
C LYS A 41 -19.27 10.76 17.53
N SER A 42 -19.77 11.62 16.65
CA SER A 42 -20.91 11.38 15.77
C SER A 42 -20.73 12.18 14.49
N GLU A 43 -21.44 11.77 13.43
CA GLU A 43 -21.48 12.49 12.14
C GLU A 43 -20.10 12.84 11.59
N ARG A 44 -19.18 11.87 11.55
CA ARG A 44 -17.78 12.09 11.15
C ARG A 44 -17.62 12.65 9.73
N GLY A 45 -18.60 12.46 8.84
CA GLY A 45 -18.56 12.93 7.46
C GLY A 45 -17.80 11.98 6.53
N ALA A 46 -17.50 12.45 5.32
CA ALA A 46 -16.75 11.67 4.34
C ALA A 46 -15.27 11.53 4.74
N PRO A 47 -14.57 10.46 4.31
CA PRO A 47 -13.12 10.38 4.50
C PRO A 47 -12.40 11.47 3.70
N VAL A 48 -11.39 12.09 4.31
CA VAL A 48 -10.57 13.16 3.71
C VAL A 48 -9.09 12.80 3.66
N PHE A 49 -8.58 12.16 4.72
CA PHE A 49 -7.20 11.70 4.82
C PHE A 49 -7.14 10.28 5.35
N PHE A 50 -6.06 9.59 5.02
CA PHE A 50 -5.65 8.35 5.65
C PHE A 50 -4.22 8.51 6.14
N TYR A 51 -3.95 8.02 7.34
CA TYR A 51 -2.60 8.02 7.88
C TYR A 51 -2.24 6.67 8.47
N ALA A 52 -0.93 6.41 8.51
CA ALA A 52 -0.37 5.29 9.22
C ALA A 52 0.76 5.77 10.13
N VAL A 53 0.84 5.18 11.32
CA VAL A 53 1.88 5.45 12.30
C VAL A 53 2.61 4.16 12.64
N PHE A 54 3.90 4.26 12.89
CA PHE A 54 4.66 3.21 13.54
C PHE A 54 5.48 3.77 14.70
N LYS A 55 5.72 2.94 15.70
CA LYS A 55 6.63 3.23 16.81
C LYS A 55 7.51 2.03 17.06
N THR A 56 8.82 2.21 17.13
CA THR A 56 9.78 1.17 17.47
C THR A 56 9.92 1.02 18.98
N LYS A 57 10.44 -0.13 19.44
CA LYS A 57 10.70 -0.37 20.86
C LYS A 57 11.77 0.56 21.43
N ASP A 58 12.70 1.01 20.59
CA ASP A 58 13.78 1.94 20.95
C ASP A 58 13.31 3.41 21.03
N GLY A 59 12.01 3.67 20.84
CA GLY A 59 11.42 5.00 20.94
C GLY A 59 11.39 5.80 19.65
N GLY A 60 11.94 5.27 18.56
CA GLY A 60 11.78 5.83 17.22
C GLY A 60 10.33 5.78 16.76
N TYR A 61 9.90 6.74 15.97
CA TYR A 61 8.55 6.79 15.44
C TYR A 61 8.53 7.45 14.07
N GLY A 62 7.46 7.22 13.33
CA GLY A 62 7.23 7.85 12.05
C GLY A 62 5.79 7.66 11.61
N PHE A 63 5.37 8.52 10.69
CA PHE A 63 4.03 8.44 10.12
C PHE A 63 4.02 8.91 8.68
N GLU A 64 3.02 8.46 7.95
CA GLU A 64 2.70 8.93 6.60
C GLU A 64 1.24 9.35 6.59
N VAL A 65 0.92 10.43 5.88
CA VAL A 65 -0.44 10.92 5.64
C VAL A 65 -0.65 11.04 4.14
N MET A 66 -1.81 10.62 3.65
CA MET A 66 -2.23 10.85 2.27
C MET A 66 -3.68 11.33 2.23
N SER A 67 -3.97 12.28 1.33
CA SER A 67 -5.35 12.65 1.04
C SER A 67 -6.06 11.56 0.23
N VAL A 68 -7.39 11.58 0.24
CA VAL A 68 -8.20 10.69 -0.62
C VAL A 68 -7.85 10.88 -2.09
N GLU A 69 -7.59 12.12 -2.51
CA GLU A 69 -7.15 12.47 -3.87
C GLU A 69 -5.84 11.75 -4.20
N ASP A 70 -4.82 11.88 -3.35
CA ASP A 70 -3.50 11.26 -3.56
C ASP A 70 -3.59 9.74 -3.62
N ILE A 71 -4.47 9.13 -2.83
CA ILE A 71 -4.68 7.69 -2.83
C ILE A 71 -5.34 7.24 -4.14
N ARG A 72 -6.31 8.00 -4.65
CA ARG A 72 -6.92 7.72 -5.95
C ARG A 72 -5.90 7.85 -7.07
N SER A 73 -5.08 8.89 -7.07
CA SER A 73 -3.99 9.06 -8.04
C SER A 73 -2.97 7.92 -7.95
N HIS A 74 -2.61 7.49 -6.73
CA HIS A 74 -1.73 6.35 -6.52
C HIS A 74 -2.35 5.05 -7.04
N ALA A 75 -3.62 4.81 -6.73
CA ALA A 75 -4.35 3.62 -7.19
C ALA A 75 -4.43 3.56 -8.72
N ALA A 76 -4.75 4.68 -9.37
CA ALA A 76 -4.81 4.78 -10.82
C ALA A 76 -3.45 4.51 -11.48
N LYS A 77 -2.35 4.93 -10.86
CA LYS A 77 -0.99 4.75 -11.40
C LYS A 77 -0.42 3.35 -11.19
N TYR A 78 -0.68 2.73 -10.04
CA TYR A 78 0.00 1.49 -9.62
C TYR A 78 -0.90 0.26 -9.60
N SER A 79 -2.20 0.40 -9.77
CA SER A 79 -3.14 -0.73 -9.77
C SER A 79 -3.75 -0.93 -11.14
N GLN A 80 -3.28 -1.97 -11.86
CA GLN A 80 -3.83 -2.37 -13.15
C GLN A 80 -5.32 -2.71 -13.08
N SER A 81 -5.81 -3.14 -11.91
CA SER A 81 -7.21 -3.46 -11.67
C SER A 81 -8.06 -2.26 -11.25
N TYR A 82 -7.53 -1.04 -11.13
CA TYR A 82 -8.28 0.15 -10.68
C TYR A 82 -9.54 0.42 -11.52
N ASN A 83 -9.41 0.27 -12.85
CA ASN A 83 -10.52 0.53 -13.78
C ASN A 83 -11.54 -0.61 -13.86
N SER A 84 -11.21 -1.81 -13.37
CA SER A 84 -12.11 -2.96 -13.39
C SER A 84 -13.36 -2.72 -12.55
N ALA A 85 -14.52 -3.23 -12.98
CA ALA A 85 -15.77 -3.15 -12.23
C ALA A 85 -15.69 -3.87 -10.88
N TYR A 86 -14.86 -4.92 -10.80
CA TYR A 86 -14.64 -5.74 -9.60
C TYR A 86 -13.40 -5.32 -8.81
N SER A 87 -12.90 -4.11 -9.05
CA SER A 87 -11.70 -3.62 -8.37
C SER A 87 -11.91 -3.54 -6.85
N PRO A 88 -10.97 -4.06 -6.02
CA PRO A 88 -10.96 -3.82 -4.58
C PRO A 88 -10.98 -2.32 -4.22
N TRP A 89 -10.54 -1.45 -5.12
CA TRP A 89 -10.62 0.00 -4.97
C TRP A 89 -12.03 0.57 -5.04
N LYS A 90 -12.98 -0.13 -5.69
CA LYS A 90 -14.39 0.28 -5.77
C LYS A 90 -15.22 -0.31 -4.62
N THR A 91 -14.91 -1.54 -4.21
CA THR A 91 -15.66 -2.26 -3.16
C THR A 91 -15.12 -2.05 -1.75
N ASN A 92 -13.80 -1.88 -1.58
CA ASN A 92 -13.11 -1.79 -0.29
C ASN A 92 -12.04 -0.68 -0.30
N PHE A 93 -12.41 0.52 -0.75
CA PHE A 93 -11.49 1.66 -0.89
C PHE A 93 -10.72 1.97 0.40
N GLU A 94 -11.40 2.03 1.54
CA GLU A 94 -10.75 2.39 2.82
C GLU A 94 -9.67 1.41 3.27
N GLU A 95 -9.89 0.11 3.11
CA GLU A 95 -8.91 -0.89 3.49
C GLU A 95 -7.70 -0.88 2.55
N MET A 96 -7.93 -0.63 1.25
CA MET A 96 -6.86 -0.43 0.28
C MET A 96 -6.05 0.83 0.58
N ALA A 97 -6.73 1.94 0.89
CA ALA A 97 -6.14 3.19 1.30
C ALA A 97 -5.23 3.01 2.53
N LYS A 98 -5.76 2.41 3.61
CA LYS A 98 -4.99 2.11 4.82
C LYS A 98 -3.77 1.24 4.53
N LYS A 99 -3.90 0.20 3.70
CA LYS A 99 -2.78 -0.67 3.30
C LYS A 99 -1.70 0.11 2.56
N THR A 100 -2.07 1.00 1.65
CA THR A 100 -1.13 1.83 0.89
C THR A 100 -0.34 2.77 1.80
N VAL A 101 -1.02 3.49 2.68
CA VAL A 101 -0.36 4.44 3.59
C VAL A 101 0.52 3.70 4.61
N LEU A 102 0.07 2.53 5.09
CA LEU A 102 0.86 1.65 5.94
C LEU A 102 2.16 1.22 5.27
N LYS A 103 2.08 0.74 4.02
CA LYS A 103 3.27 0.33 3.25
C LYS A 103 4.26 1.49 3.11
N LYS A 104 3.78 2.70 2.83
CA LYS A 104 4.64 3.90 2.75
C LYS A 104 5.31 4.22 4.09
N ALA A 105 4.56 4.26 5.19
CA ALA A 105 5.11 4.53 6.51
C ALA A 105 6.21 3.51 6.88
N LEU A 106 6.00 2.22 6.56
CA LEU A 106 6.97 1.16 6.81
C LEU A 106 8.24 1.24 5.95
N LYS A 107 8.26 1.98 4.83
CA LYS A 107 9.51 2.21 4.06
C LYS A 107 10.56 3.00 4.87
N TYR A 108 10.10 3.80 5.83
CA TYR A 108 10.96 4.62 6.68
C TYR A 108 11.24 3.97 8.04
N ALA A 109 10.55 2.88 8.37
CA ALA A 109 10.82 2.15 9.59
C ALA A 109 12.15 1.38 9.45
N PRO A 110 13.01 1.36 10.49
CA PRO A 110 14.16 0.49 10.52
C PRO A 110 13.64 -0.94 10.58
N LEU A 111 13.65 -1.59 9.43
CA LEU A 111 13.21 -2.98 9.28
C LEU A 111 14.42 -3.74 8.77
N LYS A 112 14.81 -4.80 9.47
CA LYS A 112 15.91 -5.68 9.04
C LYS A 112 15.74 -6.08 7.59
N SER A 113 16.85 -6.24 6.86
CA SER A 113 16.94 -6.48 5.41
C SER A 113 16.01 -7.58 4.86
N ASP A 114 15.56 -8.52 5.69
CA ASP A 114 14.59 -9.56 5.32
C ASP A 114 13.16 -9.02 5.08
N PHE A 115 12.79 -7.92 5.73
CA PHE A 115 11.47 -7.27 5.55
C PHE A 115 11.33 -6.62 4.18
N VAL A 116 12.36 -5.90 3.73
CA VAL A 116 12.37 -5.23 2.41
C VAL A 116 12.17 -6.26 1.30
N ARG A 117 12.81 -7.43 1.43
CA ARG A 117 12.71 -8.52 0.46
C ARG A 117 11.31 -9.15 0.39
N GLN A 118 10.59 -9.22 1.51
CA GLN A 118 9.21 -9.76 1.56
C GLN A 118 8.16 -8.76 1.08
N VAL A 119 8.36 -7.45 1.29
CA VAL A 119 7.48 -6.41 0.72
C VAL A 119 7.64 -6.33 -0.80
N SER A 120 8.85 -6.47 -1.32
CA SER A 120 9.10 -6.54 -2.76
C SER A 120 8.54 -7.82 -3.40
N ALA A 121 8.49 -8.94 -2.67
CA ALA A 121 7.91 -10.19 -3.17
C ALA A 121 6.37 -10.16 -3.26
N ASP A 122 5.69 -9.31 -2.48
CA ASP A 122 4.24 -9.06 -2.56
C ASP A 122 3.85 -8.29 -3.85
N GLU A 123 4.84 -7.79 -4.61
CA GLU A 123 4.67 -7.14 -5.92
C GLU A 123 4.81 -8.13 -7.10
N THR A 124 5.12 -9.41 -6.84
CA THR A 124 5.25 -10.45 -7.87
C THR A 124 4.19 -11.52 -7.66
N ILE A 125 3.26 -11.66 -8.61
CA ILE A 125 2.32 -12.78 -8.63
C ILE A 125 3.13 -14.05 -8.94
N LYS A 126 3.28 -14.93 -7.96
CA LYS A 126 3.92 -16.24 -8.14
C LYS A 126 2.84 -17.29 -8.41
N THR A 127 2.99 -18.01 -9.51
CA THR A 127 1.99 -18.93 -10.07
C THR A 127 1.99 -20.32 -9.42
N GLU A 128 2.94 -20.64 -8.53
CA GLU A 128 2.98 -21.95 -7.86
C GLU A 128 3.32 -21.83 -6.36
N LEU A 129 2.67 -22.66 -5.53
CA LEU A 129 2.96 -22.80 -4.09
C LEU A 129 3.97 -23.93 -3.86
N SER A 130 5.11 -23.62 -3.27
CA SER A 130 6.05 -24.58 -2.70
C SER A 130 6.33 -24.27 -1.23
N ASP A 131 6.62 -25.30 -0.42
CA ASP A 131 6.95 -25.16 1.00
C ASP A 131 8.32 -24.49 1.25
N ASP A 132 9.13 -24.32 0.20
CA ASP A 132 10.36 -23.53 0.23
C ASP A 132 10.48 -22.68 -1.05
N MET A 133 9.95 -21.44 -0.97
CA MET A 133 9.85 -20.49 -2.08
C MET A 133 11.19 -19.83 -2.48
N PHE A 134 12.31 -20.25 -1.90
CA PHE A 134 13.63 -19.64 -2.10
C PHE A 134 14.48 -20.33 -3.19
N SER A 135 14.14 -21.56 -3.58
CA SER A 135 14.94 -22.38 -4.50
C SER A 135 14.46 -22.36 -5.96
N VAL A 136 13.30 -21.76 -6.25
CA VAL A 136 12.73 -21.74 -7.59
C VAL A 136 13.24 -20.51 -8.36
N PRO A 137 13.99 -20.68 -9.46
CA PRO A 137 14.35 -19.57 -10.35
C PRO A 137 13.07 -18.92 -10.92
N ALA A 138 13.09 -17.61 -11.07
CA ALA A 138 12.00 -16.92 -11.76
C ALA A 138 12.06 -17.26 -13.25
N GLU A 139 11.10 -18.04 -13.74
CA GLU A 139 10.89 -18.22 -15.18
C GLU A 139 9.99 -17.10 -15.71
N THR A 140 10.48 -16.42 -16.74
CA THR A 140 9.69 -15.50 -17.56
C THR A 140 8.81 -16.33 -18.48
N ILE A 141 7.50 -16.23 -18.32
CA ILE A 141 6.54 -16.82 -19.26
C ILE A 141 6.56 -15.92 -20.51
N GLU A 142 7.23 -16.36 -21.56
CA GLU A 142 7.08 -15.79 -22.90
C GLU A 142 5.71 -16.23 -23.43
N VAL A 143 4.74 -15.31 -23.44
CA VAL A 143 3.47 -15.54 -24.12
C VAL A 143 3.67 -15.14 -25.58
N GLU A 144 3.82 -16.13 -26.47
CA GLU A 144 3.80 -15.90 -27.91
C GLU A 144 2.45 -15.27 -28.31
N GLY A 145 2.50 -14.10 -28.98
CA GLY A 145 1.38 -13.60 -29.78
C GLY A 145 0.73 -12.28 -29.37
N VAL A 146 1.31 -11.48 -28.47
CA VAL A 146 0.78 -10.13 -28.18
C VAL A 146 1.90 -9.10 -28.28
N GLU A 147 1.93 -8.36 -29.39
CA GLU A 147 2.72 -7.13 -29.50
C GLU A 147 1.98 -6.01 -28.77
N VAL A 148 2.61 -5.47 -27.73
CA VAL A 148 2.11 -4.32 -26.97
C VAL A 148 2.82 -3.07 -27.48
N ASP A 149 2.06 -2.09 -27.96
CA ASP A 149 2.61 -0.79 -28.39
C ASP A 149 3.25 -0.07 -27.20
N THR A 150 4.56 0.13 -27.28
CA THR A 150 5.37 0.62 -26.14
C THR A 150 5.24 2.11 -25.85
N GLU A 151 4.51 2.89 -26.66
CA GLU A 151 4.26 4.31 -26.38
C GLU A 151 2.86 4.57 -25.79
N THR A 152 1.86 3.77 -26.15
CA THR A 152 0.46 4.02 -25.75
C THR A 152 -0.11 2.99 -24.78
N GLY A 153 0.48 1.79 -24.71
CA GLY A 153 0.01 0.72 -23.83
C GLY A 153 -1.35 0.13 -24.20
N GLU A 154 -1.86 0.41 -25.40
CA GLU A 154 -3.06 -0.23 -25.92
C GLU A 154 -2.75 -1.66 -26.42
N VAL A 155 -3.67 -2.59 -26.12
CA VAL A 155 -3.66 -3.95 -26.65
C VAL A 155 -4.62 -3.97 -27.84
N THR A 156 -4.11 -4.11 -29.05
CA THR A 156 -4.95 -4.38 -30.23
C THR A 156 -5.11 -5.88 -30.42
N GLU A 157 -6.34 -6.36 -30.47
CA GLU A 157 -6.62 -7.75 -30.90
C GLU A 157 -6.21 -7.90 -32.36
N ALA A 158 -5.39 -8.92 -32.66
CA ALA A 158 -5.12 -9.32 -34.03
C ALA A 158 -6.41 -9.94 -34.60
N ASP A 159 -6.99 -9.29 -35.61
CA ASP A 159 -8.02 -9.88 -36.45
C ASP A 159 -7.46 -11.17 -37.09
N ASN A 160 -7.99 -12.31 -36.67
CA ASN A 160 -7.74 -13.59 -37.35
C ASN A 160 -8.71 -13.71 -38.53
N ASP A 161 -8.17 -13.67 -39.75
CA ASP A 161 -8.80 -14.18 -40.98
C ASP A 161 -8.40 -15.66 -41.19
#